data_AF-A0A955Y5U1-F1
#
_entry.id   AF-A0A955Y5U1-F1
#
_cell.length_a   1.000
_cell.length_b   1.000
_cell.length_c   1.000
_cell.angle_alpha   90.00
_cell.angle_beta   90.00
_cell.angle_gamma   90.00
#
_symmetry.space_group_name_H-M   'P 1'
#
loop_
_entity.id
_entity.type
_entity.pdbx_description
1 polymer ?
#
loop_
_entity_poly.entity_id
_entity_poly.type
_entity_poly.pdbx_seq_one_letter_code
_entity_poly.pdbx_strand_id
1 'polypeptide(L)' 'MKSVRFRTLGCYPLSGAVESTAADVPTVIQEMLSTKFSERQGRLIDFDEDGSMERKKREGYF' A
#
# COMPACT_ATOMS: atom_id res chain seq x y z
N MET A 1 -12.41 -9.47 14.81
CA MET A 1 -12.12 -8.24 14.03
C MET A 1 -10.61 -8.23 13.79
N LYS A 2 -10.13 -8.00 12.57
CA LYS A 2 -8.69 -8.01 12.26
C LYS A 2 -8.12 -6.59 12.34
N SER A 3 -6.96 -6.43 12.97
CA SER A 3 -6.24 -5.15 13.02
C SER A 3 -5.38 -5.00 11.76
N VAL A 4 -5.51 -3.88 11.07
CA VAL A 4 -4.80 -3.63 9.82
C VAL A 4 -4.18 -2.23 9.81
N ARG A 5 -3.04 -2.10 9.12
CA ARG A 5 -2.34 -0.83 8.92
C ARG A 5 -2.03 -0.65 7.43
N PHE A 6 -2.04 0.60 6.97
CA PHE A 6 -1.56 0.94 5.64
C PHE A 6 -0.09 1.36 5.74
N ARG A 7 0.78 0.67 5.02
CA ARG A 7 2.21 1.03 4.95
C ARG A 7 2.46 2.21 4.01
N THR A 8 1.62 2.36 3.00
CA THR A 8 1.60 3.51 2.11
C THR A 8 0.17 3.96 1.88
N LEU A 9 -0.02 5.28 1.73
CA LEU A 9 -1.31 5.88 1.43
C LEU A 9 -1.32 6.39 -0.01
N GLY A 10 -2.43 6.18 -0.68
CA GLY A 10 -2.69 6.59 -2.06
C GLY A 10 -4.18 6.68 -2.31
N CYS A 11 -4.59 6.58 -3.57
CA CYS A 11 -6.00 6.60 -3.93
C CYS A 11 -6.71 5.34 -3.44
N TYR A 12 -7.87 5.51 -2.79
CA TYR A 12 -8.80 4.41 -2.54
C TYR A 12 -9.48 4.00 -3.86
N PRO A 13 -9.69 2.69 -4.16
CA PRO A 13 -9.42 1.49 -3.35
C PRO A 13 -8.07 0.81 -3.66
N LEU A 14 -7.10 1.51 -4.24
CA LEU A 14 -5.85 0.92 -4.75
C LEU A 14 -4.73 0.78 -3.71
N SER A 15 -4.97 1.23 -2.49
CA SER A 15 -4.06 1.05 -1.34
C SER A 15 -4.43 -0.19 -0.53
N GLY A 16 -3.55 -1.19 -0.53
CA GLY A 16 -3.70 -2.42 0.24
C GLY A 16 -3.29 -2.25 1.70
N ALA A 17 -4.15 -2.69 2.61
CA ALA A 17 -3.83 -2.79 4.04
C ALA A 17 -3.07 -4.10 4.33
N VAL A 18 -2.18 -4.07 5.32
CA VAL A 18 -1.53 -5.25 5.86
C VAL A 18 -2.05 -5.54 7.27
N GLU A 19 -2.19 -6.82 7.62
CA GLU A 19 -2.51 -7.21 8.99
C GLU A 19 -1.36 -6.80 9.90
N SER A 20 -1.66 -6.01 10.94
CA SER A 20 -0.66 -5.43 11.84
C SER A 20 -1.29 -5.09 13.17
N THR A 21 -0.60 -5.46 14.26
CA THR A 21 -0.96 -5.10 15.63
C THR A 21 -0.07 -3.98 16.19
N ALA A 22 0.80 -3.40 15.37
CA ALA A 22 1.68 -2.31 15.79
C ALA A 22 0.85 -1.06 16.08
N ALA A 23 0.99 -0.52 17.29
CA ALA A 23 0.20 0.60 17.79
C ALA A 23 1.05 1.83 18.16
N ASP A 24 2.38 1.72 18.04
CA ASP A 24 3.34 2.77 18.39
C ASP A 24 4.57 2.74 17.47
N VAL A 25 5.41 3.78 17.57
CA VAL A 25 6.59 3.94 16.70
C VAL A 25 7.60 2.79 16.87
N PRO A 26 7.99 2.37 18.09
CA PRO A 26 8.93 1.26 18.25
C PRO A 26 8.45 -0.05 17.63
N THR A 27 7.17 -0.40 17.81
CA THR A 27 6.59 -1.63 17.23
C THR A 27 6.52 -1.57 15.71
N VAL A 28 6.25 -0.40 15.12
CA VAL A 28 6.33 -0.19 13.67
C VAL A 28 7.75 -0.39 13.15
N ILE A 29 8.76 0.17 13.82
CA ILE A 29 10.17 0.03 13.40
C ILE A 29 10.58 -1.45 13.43
N GLN A 30 10.24 -2.19 14.48
CA GLN A 30 10.54 -3.62 14.57
C GLN A 30 9.84 -4.44 13.47
N GLU A 31 8.57 -4.11 13.18
CA GLU A 31 7.83 -4.72 12.07
C GLU A 31 8.50 -4.43 10.72
N MET A 32 9.00 -3.22 10.50
CA MET A 32 9.70 -2.85 9.28
C MET A 32 11.04 -3.57 9.13
N LEU A 33 11.83 -3.67 10.20
CA LEU A 33 13.12 -4.37 10.20
C LEU A 33 12.99 -5.87 9.90
N SER A 34 11.89 -6.48 10.31
CA SER A 34 11.60 -7.90 10.05
C SER A 34 10.95 -8.16 8.69
N THR A 35 10.53 -7.10 8.00
CA THR A 35 9.85 -7.22 6.71
C THR A 35 10.85 -7.33 5.56
N LYS A 36 10.55 -8.21 4.59
CA LYS A 36 11.37 -8.40 3.38
C LYS A 36 10.76 -7.73 2.14
N PHE A 37 9.60 -7.12 2.30
CA PHE A 37 8.83 -6.55 1.21
C PHE A 37 8.92 -5.03 1.21
N SER A 38 8.92 -4.43 0.02
CA SER A 38 8.82 -2.99 -0.13
C SER A 38 7.54 -2.45 0.50
N GLU A 39 7.61 -1.25 1.08
CA GLU A 39 6.43 -0.55 1.59
C GLU A 39 5.33 -0.35 0.54
N ARG A 40 5.73 -0.26 -0.74
CA ARG A 40 4.82 -0.08 -1.88
C ARG A 40 4.20 -1.38 -2.40
N GLN A 41 4.51 -2.54 -1.82
CA GLN A 41 3.94 -3.83 -2.25
C GLN A 41 2.40 -3.83 -2.23
N GLY A 42 1.77 -3.06 -1.34
CA GLY A 42 0.32 -2.95 -1.25
C GLY A 42 -0.33 -2.08 -2.33
N ARG A 43 0.42 -1.43 -3.23
CA ARG A 43 -0.13 -0.56 -4.27
C ARG A 43 -0.53 -1.38 -5.49
N LEU A 44 -1.83 -1.65 -5.61
CA LEU A 44 -2.39 -2.36 -6.78
C LEU A 44 -2.06 -1.66 -8.10
N ILE A 45 -1.93 -0.33 -8.09
CA ILE A 45 -1.56 0.45 -9.26
C ILE A 45 -0.12 0.23 -9.74
N ASP A 46 0.77 -0.24 -8.86
CA ASP A 46 2.19 -0.46 -9.22
C ASP A 46 2.38 -1.82 -9.95
N PHE A 47 1.36 -2.68 -10.00
CA PHE A 47 1.36 -3.93 -10.76
C PHE A 47 0.74 -3.79 -12.17
N ASP A 48 0.29 -2.60 -12.53
CA ASP A 48 -0.38 -2.33 -13.79
C ASP A 48 0.64 -2.11 -14.92
N GLU A 49 0.23 -2.35 -16.16
CA GLU A 49 1.14 -2.34 -17.32
C GLU A 49 1.75 -0.95 -17.58
N ASP A 50 2.87 -0.91 -18.32
CA ASP A 50 3.48 0.34 -18.79
C ASP A 50 2.43 1.19 -19.53
N GLY A 51 2.26 2.44 -19.10
CA GLY A 51 1.24 3.35 -19.64
C GLY A 51 -0.15 3.26 -19.00
N SER A 52 -0.34 2.45 -17.96
CA SER A 52 -1.60 2.34 -17.21
C SER A 52 -2.14 3.67 -16.69
N MET A 53 -1.25 4.59 -16.28
CA MET A 53 -1.63 5.94 -15.82
C MET A 53 -2.26 6.79 -16.92
N GLU A 54 -1.77 6.67 -18.16
CA GLU A 54 -2.32 7.40 -19.30
C GLU A 54 -3.68 6.83 -19.74
N ARG A 55 -3.88 5.51 -19.63
CA ARG A 55 -5.22 4.92 -19.79
C ARG A 55 -6.18 5.40 -18.70
N LYS A 56 -5.76 5.36 -17.43
CA LYS A 56 -6.57 5.82 -16.29
C LYS A 56 -6.99 7.29 -16.42
N LYS A 57 -6.11 8.17 -16.93
CA LYS A 57 -6.49 9.55 -17.29
C LYS A 57 -7.59 9.59 -18.34
N ARG A 58 -7.48 8.80 -19.41
CA ARG A 58 -8.51 8.72 -20.46
C ARG A 58 -9.83 8.14 -19.95
N GLU A 59 -9.77 7.23 -18.97
CA GLU A 59 -10.92 6.60 -18.31
C GLU A 59 -11.56 7.49 -17.22
N GLY A 60 -11.00 8.68 -16.95
CA GLY A 60 -11.56 9.64 -15.99
C GLY A 60 -11.22 9.33 -14.52
N TYR A 61 -10.13 8.60 -14.27
CA TYR A 61 -9.65 8.28 -12.92
C TYR A 61 -9.08 9.49 -12.18
N PHE A 62 -8.77 10.58 -12.89
CA PHE A 62 -8.24 11.84 -12.36
C PHE A 62 -9.24 12.97 -12.50
#